data_AF-A0A521W3C4-F1
#
_entry.id   AF-A0A521W3C4-F1
#
_cell.length_a   1.000
_cell.length_b   1.000
_cell.length_c   1.000
_cell.angle_alpha   90.00
_cell.angle_beta   90.00
_cell.angle_gamma   90.00
#
_symmetry.space_group_name_H-M   'P 1'
#
loop_
_entity.id
_entity.type
_entity.pdbx_description
1 polymer ?
#
loop_
_entity_poly.entity_id
_entity_poly.type
_entity_poly.pdbx_seq_one_letter_code
_entity_poly.pdbx_strand_id
1 'polypeptide(L)'
;MTIPLCPHLAPVLAELLHQGSTIVGSARMAWSKVDLEVSLDRGPELRDLPAQPDTGGGLHTWTNTDPHYPPVHGLVCPACRQSLSWPRIP
;
A
#
# COMPACT_ATOMS: atom_id res chain seq x y z
N MET A 1 10.16 -18.51 4.06
CA MET A 1 10.77 -17.17 3.92
C MET A 1 9.66 -16.14 3.84
N THR A 2 9.50 -15.29 4.85
CA THR A 2 8.66 -14.08 4.81
C THR A 2 9.52 -12.94 4.29
N ILE A 3 9.11 -12.27 3.19
CA ILE A 3 9.81 -11.06 2.76
C ILE A 3 9.33 -9.95 3.70
N PRO A 4 10.20 -9.35 4.51
CA PRO A 4 9.80 -8.25 5.39
C PRO A 4 9.36 -7.05 4.54
N LEU A 5 8.31 -6.36 4.99
CA LEU A 5 7.87 -5.11 4.39
C LEU A 5 9.00 -4.07 4.49
N CYS A 6 9.18 -3.25 3.46
CA CYS A 6 10.27 -2.29 3.41
C CYS A 6 10.14 -1.22 4.51
N PRO A 7 11.27 -0.67 5.00
CA PRO A 7 11.27 0.34 6.06
C PRO A 7 10.54 1.64 5.67
N HIS A 8 10.29 1.87 4.38
CA HIS A 8 9.51 3.01 3.91
C HIS A 8 8.00 2.81 4.12
N LEU A 9 7.48 1.59 3.89
CA LEU A 9 6.06 1.28 4.05
C LEU A 9 5.70 0.80 5.45
N ALA A 10 6.65 0.24 6.20
CA ALA A 10 6.41 -0.28 7.54
C ALA A 10 5.81 0.74 8.52
N PRO A 11 6.26 2.01 8.58
CA PRO A 11 5.65 3.01 9.45
C PRO A 11 4.20 3.32 9.06
N VAL A 12 3.93 3.40 7.76
CA VAL A 12 2.57 3.67 7.26
C VAL A 12 1.64 2.50 7.55
N LEU A 13 2.11 1.27 7.33
CA LEU A 13 1.35 0.08 7.71
C LEU A 13 1.05 0.09 9.21
N ALA A 14 2.05 0.35 10.06
CA ALA A 14 1.86 0.37 11.51
C ALA A 14 0.79 1.38 11.92
N GLU A 15 0.79 2.58 11.34
CA GLU A 15 -0.23 3.60 11.60
C GLU A 15 -1.62 3.15 11.14
N LEU A 16 -1.74 2.59 9.93
CA LEU A 16 -3.02 2.10 9.42
C LEU A 16 -3.60 0.96 10.27
N LEU A 17 -2.73 0.07 10.77
CA LEU A 17 -3.12 -0.98 11.72
C LEU A 17 -3.52 -0.40 13.08
N HIS A 18 -2.83 0.65 13.56
CA HIS A 18 -3.20 1.34 14.79
C HIS A 18 -4.56 2.02 14.70
N GLN A 19 -4.90 2.57 13.52
CA GLN A 19 -6.22 3.12 13.21
C GLN A 19 -7.30 2.04 12.98
N GLY A 20 -6.91 0.76 13.10
CA GLY A 20 -7.80 -0.39 13.07
C GLY A 20 -8.02 -1.00 11.69
N SER A 21 -7.17 -0.71 10.70
CA SER A 21 -7.14 -1.51 9.46
C SER A 21 -6.60 -2.91 9.76
N THR A 22 -6.96 -3.88 8.94
CA THR A 22 -6.54 -5.28 9.09
C THR A 22 -5.90 -5.76 7.80
N ILE A 23 -4.81 -6.54 7.90
CA ILE A 23 -4.21 -7.20 6.74
C ILE A 23 -5.14 -8.32 6.28
N VAL A 24 -5.67 -8.21 5.07
CA VAL A 24 -6.54 -9.23 4.45
C VAL A 24 -5.82 -10.10 3.44
N GLY A 25 -4.63 -9.68 2.99
CA GLY A 25 -3.87 -10.44 2.02
C GLY A 25 -2.44 -9.94 1.86
N SER A 26 -1.61 -10.82 1.30
CA SER A 26 -0.34 -10.43 0.71
C SER A 26 -0.11 -11.22 -0.57
N ALA A 27 0.36 -10.55 -1.62
CA ALA A 27 0.63 -11.15 -2.92
C ALA A 27 2.09 -10.92 -3.31
N ARG A 28 2.77 -11.99 -3.73
CA ARG A 28 4.09 -11.87 -4.35
C ARG A 28 3.94 -11.71 -5.85
N MET A 29 4.83 -10.91 -6.44
CA MET A 29 4.79 -10.57 -7.85
C MET A 29 3.39 -10.08 -8.25
N ALA A 30 2.82 -9.21 -7.42
CA ALA A 30 1.42 -8.79 -7.53
C ALA A 30 1.14 -8.20 -8.92
N TRP A 31 2.12 -7.49 -9.49
CA TRP A 31 2.07 -6.96 -10.86
C TRP A 31 3.47 -6.57 -11.32
N SER A 32 3.61 -6.14 -12.59
CA SER A 32 4.89 -6.00 -13.30
C SER A 32 5.97 -5.16 -12.61
N LYS A 33 5.60 -4.27 -11.68
CA LYS A 33 6.51 -3.37 -10.95
C LYS A 33 6.54 -3.59 -9.43
N VAL A 34 5.78 -4.56 -8.90
CA VAL A 34 5.64 -4.80 -7.47
C VAL A 34 5.89 -6.27 -7.15
N ASP A 35 6.93 -6.51 -6.35
CA ASP A 35 7.34 -7.84 -5.92
C ASP A 35 6.56 -8.32 -4.69
N LEU A 36 6.04 -7.38 -3.89
CA LEU A 36 5.19 -7.66 -2.73
C LEU A 36 4.11 -6.59 -2.58
N GLU A 37 2.85 -7.01 -2.57
CA GLU A 37 1.72 -6.18 -2.16
C GLU A 37 1.15 -6.71 -0.85
N VAL A 38 0.82 -5.80 0.07
CA VAL A 38 0.04 -6.08 1.27
C VAL A 38 -1.29 -5.35 1.17
N SER A 39 -2.38 -6.10 1.26
CA SER A 39 -3.74 -5.57 1.13
C SER A 39 -4.38 -5.44 2.50
N LEU A 40 -5.05 -4.31 2.72
CA LEU A 40 -5.83 -4.01 3.92
C LEU A 40 -7.33 -4.04 3.59
N ASP A 41 -8.17 -4.32 4.59
CA ASP A 41 -9.63 -4.26 4.47
C ASP A 41 -10.16 -2.83 4.25
N ARG A 42 -9.46 -1.84 4.81
CA ARG A 42 -9.79 -0.41 4.73
C ARG A 42 -8.54 0.45 4.85
N GLY A 43 -8.72 1.74 4.56
CA GLY A 43 -7.72 2.78 4.77
C GLY A 43 -8.29 4.15 4.39
N PRO A 44 -7.54 5.23 4.61
CA PRO A 44 -7.97 6.60 4.31
C PRO A 44 -8.04 6.86 2.81
N GLU A 45 -8.72 7.93 2.41
CA GLU A 45 -8.58 8.46 1.06
C GLU A 45 -7.14 8.96 0.83
N LEU A 46 -6.62 8.83 -0.39
CA LEU A 46 -5.25 9.23 -0.69
C LEU A 46 -4.94 10.70 -0.37
N ARG A 47 -5.95 11.57 -0.47
CA ARG A 47 -5.85 13.00 -0.14
C ARG A 47 -5.71 13.29 1.36
N ASP A 48 -6.16 12.36 2.19
CA ASP A 48 -6.16 12.48 3.65
C ASP A 48 -4.94 11.81 4.27
N LEU A 49 -4.11 11.15 3.45
CA LEU A 49 -2.82 10.65 3.89
C LEU A 49 -1.94 11.85 4.28
N PRO A 50 -1.30 11.80 5.46
CA PRO A 50 -0.32 12.82 5.83
C PRO A 50 0.76 12.89 4.74
N ALA A 51 1.30 14.09 4.51
CA ALA A 51 2.45 14.28 3.63
C ALA A 51 3.48 13.22 3.99
N GLN A 52 3.71 12.28 3.08
CA GLN A 52 4.52 11.12 3.36
C GLN A 52 5.91 11.63 3.74
N PRO A 53 6.46 11.21 4.90
CA PRO A 53 7.79 11.65 5.28
C PRO A 53 8.75 11.30 4.14
N ASP A 54 9.57 12.26 3.73
CA ASP A 54 10.56 12.05 2.68
C ASP A 54 11.66 11.13 3.24
N THR A 55 11.40 9.82 3.21
CA THR A 55 12.32 8.80 3.71
C THR A 55 13.40 8.45 2.69
N GLY A 56 13.71 9.35 1.74
CA GLY A 56 14.78 9.16 0.74
C GLY A 56 14.49 8.10 -0.34
N GLY A 57 13.34 7.44 -0.28
CA GLY A 57 12.91 6.38 -1.20
C GLY A 57 11.63 6.69 -1.98
N GLY A 58 11.03 7.87 -1.77
CA GLY A 58 9.80 8.35 -2.42
C GLY A 58 8.63 7.37 -2.34
N LEU A 59 7.69 7.56 -1.41
CA LEU A 59 6.41 6.85 -1.49
C LEU A 59 5.53 7.53 -2.54
N HIS A 60 4.99 6.75 -3.46
CA HIS A 60 4.08 7.23 -4.51
C HIS A 60 2.69 6.68 -4.23
N THR A 61 1.67 7.48 -4.50
CA THR A 61 0.29 7.00 -4.53
C THR A 61 0.00 6.34 -5.87
N TRP A 62 -0.90 5.37 -5.87
CA TRP A 62 -1.42 4.74 -7.09
C TRP A 62 -2.88 4.34 -6.91
N THR A 63 -3.57 4.23 -8.03
CA THR A 63 -4.97 3.79 -8.09
C THR A 63 -5.10 2.79 -9.23
N ASN A 64 -5.76 1.67 -8.97
CA ASN A 64 -6.20 0.77 -10.03
C ASN A 64 -7.61 1.17 -10.47
N THR A 65 -7.73 1.56 -11.75
CA THR A 65 -9.00 1.91 -12.39
C THR A 65 -9.41 0.91 -13.46
N ASP A 66 -8.79 -0.27 -13.50
CA ASP A 66 -9.16 -1.35 -14.40
C ASP A 66 -10.58 -1.84 -14.04
N PRO A 67 -11.55 -1.80 -14.99
CA PRO A 67 -12.94 -2.16 -14.72
C PRO A 67 -13.15 -3.64 -14.38
N HIS A 68 -12.16 -4.51 -14.59
CA HIS A 68 -12.26 -5.93 -14.27
C HIS A 68 -11.96 -6.24 -12.80
N TYR A 69 -11.47 -5.25 -12.03
CA TYR A 69 -11.11 -5.41 -10.63
C TYR A 69 -11.84 -4.39 -9.75
N PRO A 70 -12.09 -4.71 -8.47
CA PRO A 70 -12.58 -3.72 -7.51
C PRO A 70 -11.62 -2.51 -7.47
N PRO A 71 -12.14 -1.28 -7.37
CA PRO A 71 -11.31 -0.10 -7.29
C PRO A 71 -10.50 -0.13 -5.99
N VAL A 72 -9.18 -0.11 -6.16
CA VAL A 72 -8.22 -0.08 -5.05
C VAL A 72 -7.25 1.07 -5.26
N HIS A 73 -6.76 1.61 -4.15
CA HIS A 73 -5.65 2.55 -4.16
C HIS A 73 -4.66 2.21 -3.08
N GLY A 74 -3.55 2.92 -3.08
CA GLY A 74 -2.63 2.83 -1.97
C GLY A 74 -1.31 3.51 -2.25
N LEU A 75 -0.28 2.97 -1.59
CA LEU A 75 1.08 3.47 -1.64
C LEU A 75 1.99 2.42 -2.24
N VAL A 76 2.97 2.89 -3.01
CA VAL A 76 4.05 2.05 -3.54
C VAL A 76 5.37 2.70 -3.19
N CYS A 77 6.34 1.88 -2.81
CA CYS A 77 7.74 2.27 -2.72
C CYS A 77 8.44 1.75 -3.98
N PRO A 78 8.70 2.60 -5.01
CA PRO A 78 9.31 2.15 -6.25
C PRO A 78 10.73 1.60 -6.04
N ALA A 79 11.48 2.17 -5.09
CA ALA A 79 12.83 1.72 -4.74
C ALA A 79 12.86 0.29 -4.21
N CYS A 80 11.85 -0.10 -3.42
CA CYS A 80 11.77 -1.44 -2.84
C CYS A 80 10.83 -2.38 -3.61
N ARG A 81 10.08 -1.86 -4.59
CA ARG A 81 9.06 -2.59 -5.38
C ARG A 81 8.02 -3.27 -4.48
N GLN A 82 7.56 -2.56 -3.45
CA GLN A 82 6.53 -3.05 -2.55
C GLN A 82 5.35 -2.07 -2.48
N SER A 83 4.15 -2.55 -2.21
CA SER A 83 2.95 -1.73 -2.07
C SER A 83 2.12 -2.09 -0.85
N LEU A 84 1.37 -1.08 -0.38
CA LEU A 84 0.20 -1.24 0.47
C LEU A 84 -1.02 -0.87 -0.37
N SER A 85 -2.07 -1.68 -0.34
CA SER A 85 -3.33 -1.43 -1.05
C SER A 85 -4.54 -1.55 -0.13
N TRP A 86 -5.59 -0.80 -0.43
CA TRP A 86 -6.89 -0.93 0.23
C TRP A 86 -8.03 -0.52 -0.71
N PRO A 87 -9.28 -0.93 -0.43
CA PRO A 87 -10.44 -0.55 -1.23
C PRO A 87 -10.64 0.95 -1.25
N ARG A 88 -11.10 1.44 -2.40
CA ARG A 88 -11.62 2.80 -2.50
C ARG A 88 -13.09 2.78 -2.06
N ILE A 89 -13.35 3.32 -0.87
CA ILE A 89 -14.70 3.40 -0.32
C ILE A 89 -15.36 4.65 -0.94
N PRO A 90 -16.56 4.52 -1.56
CA PRO A 90 -17.28 5.67 -2.10
C PRO A 90 -17.76 6.66 -1.02
#